data_AF-A0A242NKS3-F1
#
_entry.id   AF-A0A242NKS3-F1
#
_cell.length_a   1.000
_cell.length_b   1.000
_cell.length_c   1.000
_cell.angle_alpha   90.00
_cell.angle_beta   90.00
_cell.angle_gamma   90.00
#
_symmetry.space_group_name_H-M   'P 1'
#
loop_
_entity.id
_entity.type
_entity.pdbx_description
1 polymer ?
#
loop_
_entity_poly.entity_id
_entity_poly.type
_entity_poly.pdbx_seq_one_letter_code
_entity_poly.pdbx_strand_id
1 'polypeptide(L)'
;MSSSKKIWISFYNEIEYLIRIEILSDIRDYASKIANNVARVATLIHYFEHDNNEVCDLCMQKAITFGRECIESFKSVFGQKTVEEKENEYAGILYEWLQKNIRHSGCIQFYKSYIYQYGPRSLRNKNNLEIALCRLSYDNIIFYYCNAKPAFIQINTKYHGFNGLNHITSY
;
A
#
# COMPACT_ATOMS: atom_id res chain seq x y z
N MET A 1 35.23 -21.95 -10.21
CA MET A 1 33.89 -21.41 -9.91
C MET A 1 33.71 -20.18 -10.77
N SER A 2 32.79 -20.22 -11.74
CA SER A 2 32.60 -19.13 -12.71
C SER A 2 32.10 -17.85 -12.07
N SER A 3 32.36 -16.73 -12.76
CA SER A 3 31.98 -15.40 -12.31
C SER A 3 30.46 -15.28 -12.14
N SER A 4 29.68 -15.79 -13.11
CA SER A 4 28.21 -15.84 -13.05
C SER A 4 27.67 -16.61 -11.83
N LYS A 5 28.32 -17.72 -11.46
CA LYS A 5 27.97 -18.46 -10.22
C LYS A 5 28.21 -17.63 -8.96
N LYS A 6 29.28 -16.82 -8.91
CA LYS A 6 29.53 -15.92 -7.77
C LYS A 6 28.47 -14.82 -7.69
N ILE A 7 28.09 -14.24 -8.82
CA ILE A 7 27.00 -13.25 -8.91
C ILE A 7 25.69 -13.84 -8.37
N TRP A 8 25.34 -15.06 -8.81
CA TRP A 8 24.14 -15.75 -8.34
C TRP A 8 24.15 -16.02 -6.83
N ILE A 9 25.28 -16.50 -6.28
CA ILE A 9 25.39 -16.75 -4.82
C ILE A 9 25.26 -15.45 -4.04
N SER A 10 25.83 -14.34 -4.53
CA SER A 10 25.66 -13.03 -3.89
C SER A 10 24.19 -12.64 -3.81
N PHE A 11 23.45 -12.82 -4.91
CA PHE A 11 22.01 -12.56 -4.94
C PHE A 11 21.23 -13.50 -4.01
N TYR A 12 21.51 -14.80 -4.02
CA TYR A 12 20.89 -15.76 -3.10
C TYR A 12 21.08 -15.33 -1.63
N ASN A 13 22.31 -15.00 -1.24
CA ASN A 13 22.63 -14.58 0.12
C ASN A 13 21.96 -13.24 0.50
N GLU A 14 21.83 -12.32 -0.46
CA GLU A 14 21.08 -11.07 -0.28
C GLU A 14 19.61 -11.36 0.04
N ILE A 15 18.96 -12.22 -0.73
CA ILE A 15 17.55 -12.59 -0.50
C ILE A 15 17.36 -13.26 0.87
N GLU A 16 18.21 -14.23 1.22
CA GLU A 16 18.15 -14.88 2.54
C GLU A 16 18.37 -13.88 3.69
N TYR A 17 19.29 -12.92 3.50
CA TYR A 17 19.49 -11.85 4.46
C TYR A 17 18.23 -10.98 4.63
N LEU A 18 17.60 -10.56 3.53
CA LEU A 18 16.38 -9.74 3.54
C LEU A 18 15.18 -10.47 4.16
N ILE A 19 15.06 -11.78 3.96
CA ILE A 19 14.06 -12.61 4.67
C ILE A 19 14.34 -12.61 6.18
N ARG A 20 15.61 -12.76 6.58
CA ARG A 20 16.03 -12.83 7.98
C ARG A 20 15.80 -11.53 8.75
N ILE A 21 16.00 -10.38 8.11
CA ILE A 21 15.73 -9.05 8.70
C ILE A 21 14.30 -8.57 8.48
N GLU A 22 13.38 -9.49 8.16
CA GLU A 22 11.94 -9.27 8.01
C GLU A 22 11.50 -8.31 6.90
N ILE A 23 12.39 -7.92 5.98
CA ILE A 23 12.03 -7.10 4.82
C ILE A 23 11.21 -7.92 3.82
N LEU A 24 11.51 -9.21 3.63
CA LEU A 24 10.79 -10.10 2.72
C LEU A 24 10.06 -11.24 3.47
N SER A 25 9.90 -11.14 4.79
CA SER A 25 9.32 -12.23 5.61
C SER A 25 7.84 -12.47 5.31
N ASP A 26 7.09 -11.42 4.99
CA ASP A 26 5.68 -11.45 4.59
C ASP A 26 5.45 -12.16 3.25
N ILE A 27 6.48 -12.26 2.40
CA ILE A 27 6.46 -12.99 1.13
C ILE A 27 7.51 -14.11 1.06
N ARG A 28 7.89 -14.67 2.21
CA ARG A 28 8.98 -15.67 2.35
C ARG A 28 8.89 -16.84 1.37
N ASP A 29 7.70 -17.42 1.20
CA ASP A 29 7.49 -18.60 0.34
C ASP A 29 7.76 -18.31 -1.15
N TYR A 30 7.59 -17.05 -1.54
CA TYR A 30 7.93 -16.55 -2.87
C TYR A 30 9.41 -16.17 -2.93
N ALA A 31 9.89 -15.36 -1.98
CA ALA A 31 11.26 -14.85 -1.94
C ALA A 31 12.30 -15.98 -1.93
N SER A 32 12.10 -17.02 -1.11
CA SER A 32 13.00 -18.20 -1.02
C SER A 32 13.19 -18.96 -2.35
N LYS A 33 12.28 -18.78 -3.32
CA LYS A 33 12.34 -19.45 -4.64
C LYS A 33 12.96 -18.57 -5.73
N ILE A 34 13.12 -17.27 -5.48
CA ILE A 34 13.47 -16.31 -6.53
C ILE A 34 14.86 -16.57 -7.12
N ALA A 35 15.84 -16.98 -6.30
CA ALA A 35 17.18 -17.28 -6.78
C ALA A 35 17.19 -18.45 -7.78
N ASN A 36 16.42 -19.51 -7.52
CA ASN A 36 16.27 -20.63 -8.46
C ASN A 36 15.57 -20.19 -9.75
N ASN A 37 14.57 -19.31 -9.66
CA ASN A 37 13.89 -18.77 -10.84
C ASN A 37 14.84 -17.91 -11.67
N VAL A 38 15.65 -17.05 -11.02
CA VAL A 38 16.67 -16.23 -11.67
C VAL A 38 17.69 -17.09 -12.40
N ALA A 39 18.17 -18.18 -11.81
CA ALA A 39 19.09 -19.10 -12.49
C ALA A 39 18.49 -19.68 -13.77
N ARG A 40 17.21 -20.09 -13.74
CA ARG A 40 16.49 -20.61 -14.92
C ARG A 40 16.32 -19.55 -16.00
N VAL A 41 15.94 -18.32 -15.61
CA VAL A 41 15.80 -17.19 -16.55
C VAL A 41 17.16 -16.85 -17.17
N ALA A 42 18.23 -16.80 -16.38
CA ALA A 42 19.58 -16.55 -16.89
C ALA A 42 20.00 -17.59 -17.93
N THR A 43 19.72 -18.86 -17.68
CA THR A 43 19.96 -19.94 -18.65
C THR A 43 19.16 -19.77 -19.93
N LEU A 44 17.88 -19.37 -19.84
CA LEU A 44 17.05 -19.12 -21.03
C LEU A 44 17.56 -17.93 -21.84
N ILE A 45 17.89 -16.81 -21.20
CA ILE A 45 18.49 -15.64 -21.88
C ILE A 45 19.77 -16.08 -22.59
N HIS A 46 20.64 -16.80 -21.88
CA HIS A 46 21.90 -17.27 -22.43
C HIS A 46 21.71 -18.19 -23.63
N TYR A 47 20.78 -19.15 -23.54
CA TYR A 47 20.47 -20.09 -24.61
C TYR A 47 20.05 -19.39 -25.92
N PHE A 48 19.36 -18.25 -25.83
CA PHE A 48 18.96 -17.48 -27.01
C PHE A 48 20.01 -16.47 -27.50
N GLU A 49 20.91 -16.00 -26.63
CA GLU A 49 21.90 -14.95 -26.96
C GLU A 49 23.30 -15.52 -27.29
N HIS A 50 23.60 -16.77 -26.92
CA HIS A 50 24.95 -17.32 -26.96
C HIS A 50 25.00 -18.82 -27.32
N ASP A 51 26.00 -19.22 -28.10
CA ASP A 51 26.22 -20.60 -28.54
C ASP A 51 27.06 -21.47 -27.58
N ASN A 52 27.36 -20.96 -26.37
CA ASN A 52 28.23 -21.66 -25.42
C ASN A 52 27.42 -22.30 -24.27
N ASN A 53 28.05 -23.25 -23.56
CA ASN A 53 27.36 -24.06 -22.54
C ASN A 53 27.36 -23.44 -21.13
N GLU A 54 27.99 -22.27 -20.91
CA GLU A 54 28.11 -21.67 -19.59
C GLU A 54 27.49 -20.27 -19.54
N VAL A 55 26.51 -20.10 -18.65
CA VAL A 55 25.79 -18.83 -18.47
C VAL A 55 26.76 -17.67 -18.23
N CYS A 56 26.74 -16.68 -19.11
CA CYS A 56 27.60 -15.50 -19.01
C CYS A 56 27.10 -14.55 -17.90
N ASP A 57 28.00 -13.68 -17.42
CA ASP A 57 27.71 -12.74 -16.34
C ASP A 57 26.57 -11.78 -16.68
N LEU A 58 26.50 -11.34 -17.95
CA LEU A 58 25.47 -10.42 -18.42
C LEU A 58 24.06 -11.05 -18.36
N CYS A 59 23.91 -12.29 -18.80
CA CYS A 59 22.63 -13.00 -18.71
C CYS A 59 22.18 -13.18 -17.26
N MET A 60 23.12 -13.50 -16.35
CA MET A 60 22.83 -13.59 -14.93
C MET A 60 22.40 -12.25 -14.32
N GLN A 61 23.08 -11.15 -14.65
CA GLN A 61 22.73 -9.81 -14.18
C GLN A 61 21.35 -9.38 -14.69
N LYS A 62 21.04 -9.58 -15.98
CA LYS A 62 19.72 -9.31 -16.56
C LYS A 62 18.62 -10.09 -15.82
N ALA A 63 18.83 -11.38 -15.58
CA ALA A 63 17.87 -12.22 -14.86
C ALA A 63 17.67 -11.76 -13.41
N ILE A 64 18.73 -11.33 -12.72
CA ILE A 64 18.62 -10.77 -11.36
C ILE A 64 17.79 -9.49 -11.35
N THR A 65 18.03 -8.57 -12.29
CA THR A 65 17.24 -7.33 -12.40
C THR A 65 15.75 -7.66 -12.55
N PHE A 66 15.41 -8.56 -13.46
CA PHE A 66 14.03 -9.03 -13.63
C PHE A 66 13.48 -9.70 -12.35
N GLY A 67 14.29 -10.50 -11.66
CA GLY A 67 13.93 -11.12 -10.39
C GLY A 67 13.59 -10.10 -9.31
N ARG A 68 14.32 -8.98 -9.24
CA ARG A 68 14.04 -7.88 -8.29
C ARG A 68 12.71 -7.18 -8.60
N GLU A 69 12.45 -6.86 -9.86
CA GLU A 69 11.16 -6.29 -10.29
C GLU A 69 9.98 -7.21 -9.93
N CYS A 70 10.18 -8.52 -10.07
CA CYS A 70 9.18 -9.51 -9.70
C CYS A 70 8.97 -9.61 -8.18
N ILE A 71 10.00 -9.40 -7.36
CA ILE A 71 9.86 -9.30 -5.89
C ILE A 71 9.04 -8.08 -5.52
N GLU A 72 9.38 -6.91 -6.06
CA GLU A 72 8.66 -5.66 -5.80
C GLU A 72 7.19 -5.77 -6.19
N SER A 73 6.92 -6.28 -7.39
CA SER A 73 5.56 -6.51 -7.90
C SER A 73 4.78 -7.49 -7.02
N PHE A 74 5.39 -8.61 -6.63
CA PHE A 74 4.74 -9.60 -5.77
C PHE A 74 4.45 -9.05 -4.38
N LYS A 75 5.41 -8.34 -3.77
CA LYS A 75 5.25 -7.72 -2.45
C LYS A 75 4.20 -6.61 -2.46
N SER A 76 4.12 -5.82 -3.54
CA SER A 76 3.08 -4.78 -3.68
C SER A 76 1.66 -5.37 -3.66
N VAL A 77 1.46 -6.55 -4.24
CA VAL A 77 0.13 -7.18 -4.35
C VAL A 77 -0.19 -8.07 -3.15
N PHE A 78 0.78 -8.84 -2.67
CA PHE A 78 0.57 -9.92 -1.70
C PHE A 78 1.30 -9.69 -0.37
N GLY A 79 2.17 -8.69 -0.30
CA GLY A 79 2.89 -8.34 0.92
C GLY A 79 1.98 -7.79 2.00
N GLN A 80 2.47 -7.82 3.22
CA GLN A 80 1.76 -7.22 4.34
C GLN A 80 1.84 -5.71 4.22
N LYS A 81 0.67 -5.06 4.14
CA LYS A 81 0.60 -3.60 4.15
C LYS A 81 1.29 -3.04 5.39
N THR A 82 2.13 -2.05 5.17
CA THR A 82 2.73 -1.20 6.21
C THR A 82 1.63 -0.51 7.01
N VAL A 83 2.01 0.04 8.17
CA VAL A 83 1.07 0.83 8.99
C VAL A 83 0.51 1.99 8.17
N GLU A 84 1.39 2.77 7.54
CA GLU A 84 1.01 3.92 6.72
C GLU A 84 0.05 3.55 5.57
N GLU A 85 0.30 2.45 4.85
CA GLU A 85 -0.60 2.01 3.78
C GLU A 85 -2.00 1.67 4.30
N LYS A 86 -2.09 1.05 5.48
CA LYS A 86 -3.39 0.77 6.13
C LYS A 86 -4.07 2.06 6.57
N GLU A 87 -3.33 3.01 7.11
CA GLU A 87 -3.86 4.32 7.50
C GLU A 87 -4.45 5.06 6.29
N ASN A 88 -3.69 5.11 5.19
CA ASN A 88 -4.10 5.74 3.94
C ASN A 88 -5.30 5.04 3.29
N GLU A 89 -5.32 3.70 3.29
CA GLU A 89 -6.47 2.92 2.80
C GLU A 89 -7.75 3.23 3.59
N TYR A 90 -7.68 3.17 4.93
CA TYR A 90 -8.84 3.44 5.77
C TYR A 90 -9.31 4.89 5.65
N ALA A 91 -8.37 5.85 5.58
CA ALA A 91 -8.67 7.25 5.35
C ALA A 91 -9.37 7.48 4.00
N GLY A 92 -8.87 6.88 2.92
CA GLY A 92 -9.47 6.96 1.58
C GLY A 92 -10.90 6.43 1.54
N ILE A 93 -11.12 5.24 2.12
CA ILE A 93 -12.46 4.63 2.22
C ILE A 93 -13.43 5.54 2.99
N LEU A 94 -12.99 6.12 4.11
CA LEU A 94 -13.81 7.03 4.90
C LEU A 94 -14.13 8.31 4.12
N TYR A 95 -13.12 8.88 3.47
CA TYR A 95 -13.26 10.10 2.68
C TYR A 95 -14.26 9.93 1.53
N GLU A 96 -14.19 8.84 0.76
CA GLU A 96 -15.14 8.55 -0.30
C GLU A 96 -16.58 8.43 0.23
N TRP A 97 -16.74 7.74 1.37
CA TRP A 97 -18.04 7.62 2.00
C TRP A 97 -18.58 8.98 2.48
N LEU A 98 -17.73 9.83 3.06
CA LEU A 98 -18.10 11.18 3.47
C LEU A 98 -18.52 12.02 2.25
N GLN A 99 -17.72 12.02 1.18
CA GLN A 99 -18.06 12.72 -0.07
C GLN A 99 -19.43 12.32 -0.61
N LYS A 100 -19.71 11.01 -0.64
CA LYS A 100 -21.00 10.51 -1.08
C LYS A 100 -22.14 11.02 -0.20
N ASN A 101 -21.99 10.96 1.12
CA ASN A 101 -23.04 11.41 2.06
C ASN A 101 -23.26 12.93 2.03
N ILE A 102 -22.20 13.71 1.86
CA ILE A 102 -22.28 15.17 1.67
C ILE A 102 -23.06 15.49 0.40
N ARG A 103 -22.75 14.82 -0.72
CA ARG A 103 -23.47 15.03 -1.99
C ARG A 103 -24.97 14.69 -1.89
N HIS A 104 -25.33 13.69 -1.09
CA HIS A 104 -26.73 13.29 -0.92
C HIS A 104 -27.51 14.16 0.07
N SER A 105 -26.88 14.62 1.17
CA SER A 105 -27.58 15.29 2.28
C SER A 105 -27.25 16.78 2.43
N GLY A 106 -26.17 17.27 1.82
CA GLY A 106 -25.59 18.58 2.07
C GLY A 106 -24.91 18.72 3.44
N CYS A 107 -24.98 17.69 4.30
CA CYS A 107 -24.43 17.76 5.65
C CYS A 107 -22.91 17.61 5.63
N ILE A 108 -22.21 18.53 6.30
CA ILE A 108 -20.75 18.52 6.45
C ILE A 108 -20.29 18.09 7.84
N GLN A 109 -21.21 17.77 8.74
CA GLN A 109 -20.94 17.32 10.09
C GLN A 109 -21.55 15.94 10.31
N PHE A 110 -20.79 15.03 10.92
CA PHE A 110 -21.22 13.66 11.16
C PHE A 110 -20.84 13.21 12.56
N TYR A 111 -21.79 12.65 13.30
CA TYR A 111 -21.47 11.99 14.55
C TYR A 111 -20.64 10.74 14.31
N LYS A 112 -19.66 10.49 15.17
CA LYS A 112 -18.82 9.29 15.10
C LYS A 112 -19.64 8.01 15.16
N SER A 113 -20.69 7.99 15.99
CA SER A 113 -21.63 6.86 16.10
C SER A 113 -22.37 6.59 14.80
N TYR A 114 -22.75 7.64 14.07
CA TYR A 114 -23.41 7.52 12.77
C TYR A 114 -22.47 6.89 11.73
N ILE A 115 -21.22 7.33 11.67
CA ILE A 115 -20.20 6.73 10.80
C ILE A 115 -19.96 5.27 11.19
N TYR A 116 -19.92 4.95 12.48
CA TYR A 116 -19.76 3.58 12.94
C TYR A 116 -20.93 2.66 12.51
N GLN A 117 -22.17 3.17 12.55
CA GLN A 117 -23.37 2.41 12.24
C GLN A 117 -23.60 2.24 10.73
N TYR A 118 -23.46 3.33 9.96
CA TYR A 118 -23.83 3.39 8.54
C TYR A 118 -22.63 3.46 7.59
N GLY A 119 -21.42 3.58 8.14
CA GLY A 119 -20.19 3.66 7.37
C GLY A 119 -19.81 2.36 6.66
N PRO A 120 -18.72 2.40 5.89
CA PRO A 120 -18.16 1.26 5.16
C PRO A 120 -17.85 0.10 6.11
N ARG A 121 -18.11 -1.14 5.66
CA ARG A 121 -17.97 -2.35 6.51
C ARG A 121 -16.59 -2.47 7.15
N SER A 122 -15.53 -2.16 6.41
CA SER A 122 -14.13 -2.21 6.88
C SER A 122 -13.84 -1.23 8.02
N LEU A 123 -14.65 -0.18 8.17
CA LEU A 123 -14.51 0.86 9.21
C LEU A 123 -15.47 0.67 10.38
N ARG A 124 -16.32 -0.38 10.40
CA ARG A 124 -17.20 -0.67 11.54
C ARG A 124 -16.48 -1.32 12.72
N ASN A 125 -15.15 -1.41 12.68
CA ASN A 125 -14.31 -1.70 13.83
C ASN A 125 -13.79 -0.38 14.41
N LYS A 126 -13.88 -0.23 15.74
CA LYS A 126 -13.47 0.98 16.47
C LYS A 126 -12.06 1.43 16.10
N ASN A 127 -11.10 0.50 16.02
CA ASN A 127 -9.69 0.83 15.75
C ASN A 127 -9.50 1.33 14.32
N ASN A 128 -10.11 0.67 13.33
CA ASN A 128 -10.00 1.09 11.92
C ASN A 128 -10.64 2.46 11.69
N LEU A 129 -11.79 2.72 12.30
CA LEU A 129 -12.42 4.04 12.25
C LEU A 129 -11.53 5.10 12.89
N GLU A 130 -10.95 4.81 14.06
CA GLU A 130 -10.06 5.76 14.73
C GLU A 130 -8.84 6.10 13.87
N ILE A 131 -8.21 5.09 13.26
CA ILE A 131 -7.10 5.26 12.34
C ILE A 131 -7.48 6.18 11.17
N ALA A 132 -8.61 5.90 10.51
CA ALA A 132 -9.10 6.72 9.40
C ALA A 132 -9.33 8.18 9.82
N LEU A 133 -9.97 8.38 10.98
CA LEU A 133 -10.29 9.69 11.53
C LEU A 133 -9.03 10.49 11.88
N CYS A 134 -8.08 9.86 12.56
CA CYS A 134 -6.80 10.48 12.90
C CYS A 134 -6.03 10.86 11.63
N ARG A 135 -5.97 9.97 10.64
CA ARG A 135 -5.27 10.25 9.38
C ARG A 135 -5.90 11.41 8.60
N LEU A 136 -7.22 11.40 8.40
CA LEU A 136 -7.91 12.51 7.73
C LEU A 136 -7.79 13.84 8.50
N SER A 137 -7.72 13.79 9.84
CA SER A 137 -7.49 14.98 10.65
C SER A 137 -6.06 15.50 10.53
N TYR A 138 -5.07 14.60 10.48
CA TYR A 138 -3.66 14.93 10.24
C TYR A 138 -3.48 15.59 8.85
N ASP A 139 -4.16 15.04 7.84
CA ASP A 139 -4.17 15.58 6.47
C ASP A 139 -5.02 16.86 6.33
N ASN A 140 -5.57 17.40 7.43
CA ASN A 140 -6.43 18.58 7.49
C ASN A 140 -7.71 18.52 6.64
N ILE A 141 -8.15 17.33 6.26
CA ILE A 141 -9.38 17.11 5.48
C ILE A 141 -10.62 17.25 6.39
N ILE A 142 -10.50 16.86 7.66
CA ILE A 142 -11.56 16.99 8.67
C ILE A 142 -11.04 17.64 9.95
N PHE A 143 -11.96 18.26 10.69
CA PHE A 143 -11.79 18.53 12.11
C PHE A 143 -12.46 17.42 12.91
N TYR A 144 -11.71 16.76 13.79
CA TYR A 144 -12.21 15.66 14.60
C TYR A 144 -12.33 16.07 16.07
N TYR A 145 -13.57 16.22 16.53
CA TYR A 145 -13.91 16.61 17.90
C TYR A 145 -14.10 15.36 18.77
N CYS A 146 -13.01 14.64 19.03
CA CYS A 146 -13.02 13.37 19.75
C CYS A 146 -13.50 13.48 21.21
N ASN A 147 -13.28 14.63 21.86
CA ASN A 147 -13.67 14.89 23.26
C ASN A 147 -15.08 15.47 23.40
N ALA A 148 -15.77 15.77 22.30
CA ALA A 148 -17.15 16.23 22.34
C ALA A 148 -18.10 15.11 22.81
N LYS A 149 -19.26 15.48 23.34
CA LYS A 149 -20.29 14.54 23.79
C LYS A 149 -21.63 14.87 23.08
N PRO A 150 -22.02 14.10 22.04
CA PRO A 150 -21.29 12.99 21.42
C PRO A 150 -20.13 13.46 20.53
N ALA A 151 -19.12 12.60 20.32
CA ALA A 151 -18.00 12.89 19.44
C ALA A 151 -18.45 13.00 17.98
N PHE A 152 -17.91 13.96 17.25
CA PHE A 152 -18.29 14.23 15.86
C PHE A 152 -17.11 14.73 15.03
N ILE A 153 -17.30 14.72 13.71
CA ILE A 153 -16.37 15.30 12.74
C ILE A 153 -17.06 16.40 11.96
N GLN A 154 -16.25 17.31 11.44
CA GLN A 154 -16.67 18.32 10.47
C GLN A 154 -15.68 18.34 9.30
N ILE A 155 -16.19 18.42 8.08
CA ILE A 155 -15.35 18.56 6.89
C ILE A 155 -14.67 19.93 6.88
N ASN A 156 -13.37 19.96 6.56
CA ASN A 156 -12.67 21.21 6.32
C ASN A 156 -13.01 21.75 4.93
N THR A 157 -13.86 22.77 4.88
CA THR A 157 -14.35 23.39 3.64
C THR A 157 -13.28 24.17 2.88
N LYS A 158 -12.06 24.31 3.40
CA LYS A 158 -10.93 24.90 2.66
C LYS A 158 -10.27 23.91 1.69
N TYR A 159 -10.38 22.61 1.94
CA TYR A 159 -9.82 21.55 1.08
C TYR A 159 -10.79 21.10 -0.03
N HIS A 160 -12.08 21.28 0.21
CA HIS A 160 -13.09 21.14 -0.81
C HIS A 160 -13.33 22.51 -1.43
N GLY A 161 -13.17 22.65 -2.75
CA GLY A 161 -13.75 23.77 -3.49
C GLY A 161 -15.27 23.74 -3.40
N PHE A 162 -15.84 24.04 -2.23
CA PHE A 162 -17.27 24.21 -1.97
C PHE A 162 -17.74 25.50 -2.66
N ASN A 163 -17.80 25.48 -3.99
CA ASN A 163 -18.51 26.47 -4.80
C ASN A 163 -20.02 26.16 -4.79
N GLY A 164 -20.64 26.11 -3.60
CA GLY A 164 -22.05 25.73 -3.54
C GLY A 164 -22.67 25.76 -2.17
N LEU A 165 -22.60 26.88 -1.46
CA LEU A 165 -23.60 27.33 -0.48
C LEU A 165 -23.58 28.87 -0.40
N ASN A 166 -23.75 29.53 -1.54
CA ASN A 166 -24.43 30.83 -1.57
C ASN A 166 -25.90 30.51 -1.84
N HIS A 167 -26.82 31.10 -1.07
CA HIS A 167 -28.22 30.71 -0.88
C HIS A 167 -28.31 29.51 0.09
N ILE A 168 -28.62 29.72 1.37
CA ILE A 168 -29.90 30.22 1.85
C ILE A 168 -29.73 31.33 2.90
N THR A 169 -30.49 32.39 2.67
CA THR A 169 -30.70 33.61 3.43
C THR A 169 -31.20 33.40 4.86
N SER A 170 -30.77 34.32 5.73
CA SER A 170 -31.56 35.03 6.76
C SER A 170 -32.95 34.48 7.04
N TYR A 171 -33.21 34.06 8.28
CA TYR A 171 -34.20 34.64 9.22
C TYR A 171 -33.88 34.12 10.63
#